data_AF-A0A3B1C3V9-F1
#
_entry.id   AF-A0A3B1C3V9-F1
#
_cell.length_a   1.000
_cell.length_b   1.000
_cell.length_c   1.000
_cell.angle_alpha   90.00
_cell.angle_beta   90.00
_cell.angle_gamma   90.00
#
_symmetry.space_group_name_H-M   'P 1'
#
loop_
_entity.id
_entity.type
_entity.pdbx_description
1 polymer ?
#
loop_
_entity_poly.entity_id
_entity_poly.type
_entity_poly.pdbx_seq_one_letter_code
_entity_poly.pdbx_strand_id
1 'polypeptide(L)'
;MGGYIMSLIRSWLLLIALPVVISACGGGENPPASSAIPIADAGVDQLVAVDTVVTLDGSGSTDPEDDALTYSWTITARPDGSV
;
A
#
# COMPACT_ATOMS: atom_id res chain seq x y z
N MET A 1 4.45 79.92 25.43
CA MET A 1 3.33 78.96 25.56
C MET A 1 3.58 77.84 24.56
N GLY A 2 4.02 76.62 24.90
CA GLY A 2 3.73 75.83 26.09
C GLY A 2 2.43 75.07 25.87
N GLY A 3 2.49 73.81 25.43
CA GLY A 3 1.28 73.01 25.21
C GLY A 3 1.48 71.64 24.59
N TYR A 4 2.44 70.84 25.07
CA TYR A 4 2.37 69.38 24.91
C TYR A 4 1.55 68.84 26.08
N ILE A 5 0.30 68.48 25.83
CA ILE A 5 -0.56 67.80 26.80
C ILE A 5 -1.02 66.46 26.20
N MET A 6 -0.48 65.40 26.79
CA MET A 6 -0.86 63.99 26.66
C MET A 6 -2.37 63.77 26.60
N SER A 7 -2.84 63.11 25.55
CA SER A 7 -4.04 62.26 25.51
C SER A 7 -4.30 61.91 24.04
N LEU A 8 -4.40 60.68 23.56
CA LEU A 8 -4.71 59.41 24.17
C LEU A 8 -4.01 58.33 23.36
N ILE A 9 -3.51 57.33 24.07
CA ILE A 9 -3.18 56.01 23.56
C ILE A 9 -4.48 55.43 22.96
N ARG A 10 -4.72 55.68 21.68
CA ARG A 10 -5.85 55.20 20.87
C ARG A 10 -5.34 55.16 19.43
N SER A 11 -5.32 54.08 18.70
CA SER A 11 -5.85 52.76 18.94
C SER A 11 -5.29 51.91 17.80
N TRP A 12 -4.53 50.89 18.15
CA TRP A 12 -4.61 49.57 17.51
C TRP A 12 -4.37 49.52 16.00
N LEU A 13 -3.14 49.78 15.56
CA LEU A 13 -2.64 49.25 14.29
C LEU A 13 -1.25 48.63 14.48
N LEU A 14 -1.18 47.61 15.34
CA LEU A 14 -0.06 46.68 15.42
C LEU A 14 -0.64 45.31 15.73
N LEU A 15 -1.36 44.75 14.75
CA LEU A 15 -1.74 43.35 14.75
C LEU A 15 -1.04 42.66 13.58
N ILE A 16 0.13 42.13 13.95
CA ILE A 16 0.66 40.84 13.54
C ILE A 16 0.85 40.62 12.03
N ALA A 17 2.04 40.96 11.55
CA ALA A 17 2.72 40.09 10.60
C ALA A 17 3.05 38.77 11.34
N LEU A 18 2.05 37.91 11.52
CA LEU A 18 2.33 36.50 11.74
C LEU A 18 3.00 36.04 10.44
N PRO A 19 4.23 35.48 10.46
CA PRO A 19 4.61 34.69 9.33
C PRO A 19 3.52 33.63 9.22
N VAL A 20 2.85 33.57 8.06
CA VAL A 20 2.00 32.43 7.75
C VAL A 20 2.96 31.25 7.73
N VAL A 21 3.13 30.60 8.87
CA VAL A 21 3.71 29.26 8.90
C VAL A 21 2.60 28.42 8.31
N ILE A 22 2.63 28.30 6.99
CA ILE A 22 1.92 27.24 6.31
C ILE A 22 2.66 25.99 6.79
N SER A 23 2.30 25.48 7.98
CA SER A 23 2.48 24.07 8.24
C SER A 23 1.59 23.40 7.21
N ALA A 24 2.17 23.16 6.04
CA ALA A 24 1.72 22.13 5.15
C ALA A 24 1.60 20.90 6.04
N CYS A 25 0.36 20.58 6.45
CA CYS A 25 0.06 19.22 6.81
C CYS A 25 0.25 18.48 5.49
N GLY A 26 1.49 18.03 5.26
CA GLY A 26 1.89 17.33 4.06
C GLY A 26 0.93 16.18 3.91
N GLY A 27 0.06 16.29 2.90
CA GLY A 27 -0.74 15.20 2.40
C GLY A 27 0.21 14.10 1.97
N GLY A 28 0.50 13.19 2.88
CA GLY A 28 0.87 11.84 2.55
C GLY A 28 -0.42 11.05 2.56
N GLU A 29 -1.29 11.25 1.57
CA GLU A 29 -2.18 10.17 1.19
C GLU A 29 -1.26 9.06 0.67
N ASN A 30 -0.84 8.18 1.59
CA ASN A 30 -0.27 6.90 1.22
C ASN A 30 -1.31 6.31 0.28
N PRO A 31 -0.98 6.08 -1.01
CA PRO A 31 -1.90 5.32 -1.85
C PRO A 31 -2.27 4.05 -1.05
N PRO A 32 -3.53 3.60 -1.07
CA PRO A 32 -3.87 2.35 -0.39
C PRO A 32 -2.80 1.35 -0.77
N ALA A 33 -2.15 0.74 0.24
CA ALA A 33 -1.12 -0.28 0.01
C ALA A 33 -1.68 -1.18 -1.09
N SER A 34 -1.01 -1.15 -2.25
CA SER A 34 -1.49 -1.85 -3.42
C SER A 34 -1.37 -3.31 -3.06
N SER A 35 -2.43 -3.91 -2.52
CA SER A 35 -2.48 -5.31 -2.10
C SER A 35 -1.91 -6.14 -3.23
N ALA A 36 -0.65 -6.51 -3.08
CA ALA A 36 0.08 -7.14 -4.13
C ALA A 36 -0.53 -8.53 -4.26
N ILE A 37 -0.95 -8.89 -5.47
CA ILE A 37 -1.49 -10.22 -5.67
C ILE A 37 -0.34 -11.23 -5.57
N PRO A 38 -0.55 -12.39 -4.94
CA PRO A 38 0.47 -13.42 -4.87
C PRO A 38 0.76 -13.96 -6.27
N ILE A 39 2.02 -14.27 -6.52
CA ILE A 39 2.50 -14.87 -7.76
C ILE A 39 2.57 -16.38 -7.51
N ALA A 40 1.72 -17.13 -8.21
CA ALA A 40 1.67 -18.58 -8.12
C ALA A 40 2.76 -19.24 -8.97
N ASP A 41 3.52 -20.16 -8.37
CA ASP A 41 4.52 -21.00 -9.04
C ASP A 41 4.36 -22.45 -8.55
N ALA A 42 4.05 -23.35 -9.49
CA ALA A 42 3.88 -24.79 -9.25
C ALA A 42 5.12 -25.62 -9.68
N GLY A 43 6.19 -24.95 -10.10
CA GLY A 43 7.38 -25.56 -10.67
C GLY A 43 7.26 -25.90 -12.15
N VAL A 44 8.17 -26.74 -12.62
CA VAL A 44 8.24 -27.19 -14.02
C VAL A 44 7.24 -28.31 -14.31
N ASP A 45 6.88 -28.45 -15.59
CA ASP A 45 6.04 -29.55 -16.06
C ASP A 45 6.61 -30.93 -15.69
N GLN A 46 5.75 -31.82 -15.20
CA GLN A 46 6.12 -33.18 -14.82
C GLN A 46 5.70 -34.18 -15.89
N LEU A 47 6.68 -34.92 -16.43
CA LEU A 47 6.43 -36.05 -17.33
C LEU A 47 6.54 -37.36 -16.53
N VAL A 48 5.43 -38.09 -16.41
CA VAL A 48 5.36 -39.32 -15.60
C VAL A 48 4.75 -40.48 -16.37
N ALA A 49 5.07 -41.70 -15.95
CA ALA A 49 4.40 -42.90 -16.45
C ALA A 49 2.99 -43.04 -15.84
N VAL A 50 2.13 -43.81 -16.50
CA VAL A 50 0.82 -44.19 -15.96
C VAL A 50 0.98 -44.88 -14.59
N ASP A 51 0.00 -44.71 -13.72
CA ASP A 51 -0.02 -45.21 -12.33
C ASP A 51 1.07 -44.65 -11.40
N THR A 52 1.69 -43.52 -11.78
CA THR A 52 2.63 -42.80 -10.92
C THR A 52 1.90 -41.74 -10.08
N VAL A 53 2.19 -41.69 -8.78
CA VAL A 53 1.73 -40.60 -7.91
C VAL A 53 2.55 -39.34 -8.19
N VAL A 54 1.86 -38.26 -8.56
CA VAL A 54 2.45 -36.93 -8.76
C VAL A 54 2.22 -36.07 -7.52
N THR A 55 3.27 -35.41 -7.04
CA THR A 55 3.17 -34.39 -5.98
C THR A 55 3.34 -33.01 -6.60
N LEU A 56 2.41 -32.11 -6.31
CA LEU A 56 2.49 -30.70 -6.70
C LEU A 56 3.05 -29.90 -5.53
N ASP A 57 3.98 -28.98 -5.83
CA ASP A 57 4.64 -28.14 -4.84
C ASP A 57 4.47 -26.66 -5.21
N GLY A 58 3.78 -25.92 -4.34
CA GLY A 58 3.54 -24.49 -4.51
C GLY A 58 4.56 -23.60 -3.81
N SER A 59 5.60 -24.16 -3.19
CA SER A 59 6.55 -23.42 -2.35
C SER A 59 7.39 -22.38 -3.09
N GLY A 60 7.43 -22.42 -4.43
CA GLY A 60 8.02 -21.37 -5.26
C GLY A 60 7.16 -20.11 -5.36
N SER A 61 5.90 -20.15 -4.91
CA SER A 61 5.00 -19.00 -4.94
C SER A 61 5.46 -17.91 -3.98
N THR A 62 5.25 -16.65 -4.35
CA THR A 62 5.69 -15.49 -3.56
C THR A 62 4.61 -14.45 -3.47
N ASP A 63 4.46 -13.86 -2.28
CA ASP A 63 3.72 -12.61 -2.11
C ASP A 63 4.72 -11.43 -2.10
N PRO A 64 4.54 -10.38 -2.91
CA PRO A 64 5.46 -9.24 -2.93
C PRO A 64 5.53 -8.45 -1.61
N GLU A 65 4.56 -8.64 -0.72
CA GLU A 65 4.48 -8.02 0.60
C GLU A 65 4.87 -9.01 1.72
N ASP A 66 5.35 -10.20 1.35
CA ASP A 66 5.72 -11.32 2.25
C ASP A 66 4.55 -11.81 3.13
N ASP A 67 3.31 -11.60 2.70
CA ASP A 67 2.13 -12.12 3.36
C ASP A 67 2.04 -13.66 3.26
N ALA A 68 1.38 -14.27 4.25
CA ALA A 68 1.23 -15.73 4.31
C ALA A 68 0.34 -16.25 3.17
N LEU A 69 0.87 -17.22 2.41
CA LEU A 69 0.17 -17.83 1.28
C LEU A 69 -0.71 -19.02 1.69
N THR A 70 -1.85 -19.15 1.02
CA THR A 70 -2.71 -20.35 1.06
C THR A 70 -2.77 -20.98 -0.33
N TYR A 71 -2.79 -22.31 -0.40
CA TYR A 71 -2.76 -23.06 -1.65
C TYR A 71 -4.08 -23.77 -1.92
N SER A 72 -4.54 -23.72 -3.18
CA SER A 72 -5.71 -24.44 -3.66
C SER A 72 -5.42 -25.01 -5.04
N TRP A 73 -5.70 -26.29 -5.24
CA TRP A 73 -5.40 -27.02 -6.46
C TRP A 73 -6.69 -27.43 -7.17
N THR A 74 -6.72 -27.24 -8.49
CA THR A 74 -7.85 -27.65 -9.34
C THR A 74 -7.31 -28.26 -10.64
N ILE A 75 -8.05 -29.22 -11.18
CA ILE A 75 -7.74 -29.80 -12.50
C ILE A 75 -8.40 -28.91 -13.56
N THR A 76 -7.60 -28.23 -14.37
CA THR A 76 -8.08 -27.29 -15.40
C THR A 76 -8.24 -27.95 -16.77
N ALA A 77 -7.50 -29.02 -17.03
CA ALA A 77 -7.58 -29.80 -18.26
C ALA A 77 -7.32 -31.29 -17.95
N ARG A 78 -8.00 -32.16 -18.69
CA ARG A 78 -7.82 -33.61 -18.63
C ARG A 78 -8.19 -34.25 -19.97
N PRO A 79 -7.67 -35.44 -20.30
CA PRO A 79 -8.12 -36.19 -21.46
C PRO A 79 -9.61 -36.53 -21.40
N ASP A 80 -10.26 -36.61 -22.56
CA ASP A 80 -11.66 -37.04 -22.67
C ASP A 80 -11.86 -38.44 -22.07
N GLY A 81 -12.93 -38.60 -21.29
CA GLY A 81 -13.25 -39.87 -20.60
C GLY A 81 -12.52 -40.09 -19.27
N SER A 82 -11.63 -39.17 -18.85
CA SER A 82 -11.05 -39.18 -17.51
C SER A 82 -12.07 -38.66 -16.48
N VAL A 83 -12.13 -39.28 -15.31
CA VAL A 83 -13.02 -38.90 -14.19
C VAL A 83 -12.37 -37.91 -13.24
#